data_AF-A0A812NL04-F1
#
_entry.id   AF-A0A812NL04-F1
#
_cell.length_a   1.000
_cell.length_b   1.000
_cell.length_c   1.000
_cell.angle_alpha   90.00
_cell.angle_beta   90.00
_cell.angle_gamma   90.00
#
_symmetry.space_group_name_H-M   'P 1'
#
loop_
_entity.id
_entity.type
_entity.pdbx_description
1 polymer ?
#
loop_
_entity_poly.entity_id
_entity_poly.type
_entity_poly.pdbx_seq_one_letter_code
_entity_poly.pdbx_strand_id
1 'polypeptide(L)'
;MEVEDLTAEEKLAAEDRRHLLERAARLASEVERAEARIAQQSELEDQCAQLDAAQQTLSAEVERLRRTNDALCQQVLGSDGEGPFAGALQEVSLLDGEEDQAMRDEIGRLVRGQLLITSQSGSVKGDAAALALRLQQLLAEREEAFWVERQHLSDHIASLERAQNGRTSNLVRQYDAAVRASGGSAQSGEEFRMSGWSIGRWADDAGSPGKSLLEITLPGSHNSGNYVGGLHAHPLCQSDYRYEEYLNSPSSQALLARGQHVFSQAEFDRRMIPWNINHFLPIKAQLLEGVRYLHLKICNFGKPGDLMDLAAVRFQHRGYTTHETVLSTLHDIRHFLHEHPKEVVLLAFNNLHNNASKVFDKADVNALVAAVEWELGEIMISRHDLFDKTLGELVDLNKRIAVFVKGARHDSHAISELDLAENWASAMASGNLTLAKDWLLRDLKSEATQHSKYYVMQANPNNAEPLMYEAMNSDHGPQSNLRFLEPFLLDLHNFVMEAVRQEPQIQINVIDTDFLSISRPYQICMQLMGISVDPTEGSDAVGVWLTRLVIAAFCAVLSVWAYGRCQSPTGYQRHTS
;
A
#
# COMPACT_ATOMS: atom_id res chain seq x y z
N MET A 1 49.58 59.64 26.27
CA MET A 1 49.43 58.18 26.50
C MET A 1 48.35 58.03 27.54
N GLU A 2 47.14 58.00 26.99
CA GLU A 2 46.07 58.94 27.28
C GLU A 2 44.76 58.16 27.35
N VAL A 3 43.75 58.79 27.94
CA VAL A 3 42.35 58.37 28.13
C VAL A 3 41.70 57.64 26.93
N GLU A 4 42.27 57.78 25.73
CA GLU A 4 41.88 57.05 24.52
C GLU A 4 42.17 55.54 24.58
N ASP A 5 43.24 55.10 25.24
CA ASP A 5 43.55 53.66 25.39
C ASP A 5 42.56 52.97 26.35
N LEU A 6 42.15 53.65 27.42
CA LEU A 6 41.17 53.15 28.39
C LEU A 6 39.76 53.04 27.79
N THR A 7 39.38 53.97 26.92
CA THR A 7 38.06 53.95 26.27
C THR A 7 37.98 52.88 25.17
N ALA A 8 39.10 52.55 24.51
CA ALA A 8 39.17 51.42 23.59
C ALA A 8 39.05 50.07 24.34
N GLU A 9 39.71 49.95 25.49
CA GLU A 9 39.67 48.75 26.32
C GLU A 9 38.29 48.53 26.97
N GLU A 10 37.61 49.59 27.42
CA GLU A 10 36.24 49.53 27.91
C GLU A 10 35.24 49.09 26.82
N LYS A 11 35.44 49.56 25.58
CA LYS A 11 34.59 49.18 24.45
C LYS A 11 34.78 47.70 24.09
N LEU A 12 36.01 47.21 24.12
CA LEU A 12 36.34 45.81 23.88
C LEU A 12 35.73 44.92 24.98
N ALA A 13 35.87 45.31 26.25
CA ALA A 13 35.27 44.61 27.38
C ALA A 13 33.73 44.59 27.32
N ALA A 14 33.09 45.66 26.82
CA ALA A 14 31.65 45.71 26.62
C ALA A 14 31.19 44.77 25.49
N GLU A 15 31.96 44.67 24.40
CA GLU A 15 31.71 43.73 23.31
C GLU A 15 31.87 42.27 23.73
N ASP A 16 32.94 41.95 24.46
CA ASP A 16 33.16 40.62 25.03
C ASP A 16 32.05 40.24 26.00
N ARG A 17 31.63 41.18 26.86
CA ARG A 17 30.49 40.97 27.77
C ARG A 17 29.20 40.68 27.00
N ARG A 18 28.92 41.40 25.91
CA ARG A 18 27.75 41.15 25.06
C ARG A 18 27.81 39.75 24.43
N HIS A 19 28.97 39.37 23.90
CA HIS A 19 29.19 38.04 23.32
C HIS A 19 29.00 36.91 24.34
N LEU A 20 29.49 37.10 25.57
CA LEU A 20 29.33 36.14 26.66
C LEU A 20 27.86 36.00 27.08
N LEU A 21 27.10 37.10 27.14
CA LEU A 21 25.67 37.08 27.45
C LEU A 21 24.85 36.39 26.36
N GLU A 22 25.14 36.63 25.07
CA GLU A 22 24.49 35.94 23.96
C GLU A 22 24.78 34.44 23.95
N ARG A 23 26.01 34.06 24.31
CA ARG A 23 26.41 32.65 24.41
C ARG A 23 25.74 31.97 25.61
N ALA A 24 25.63 32.65 26.74
CA ALA A 24 24.92 32.15 27.92
C ALA A 24 23.42 31.97 27.64
N ALA A 25 22.78 32.91 26.93
CA ALA A 25 21.38 32.80 26.54
C ALA A 25 21.11 31.63 25.58
N ARG A 26 22.02 31.40 24.62
CA ARG A 26 21.94 30.22 23.73
C ARG A 26 22.06 28.91 24.50
N LEU A 27 23.04 28.81 25.41
CA LEU A 27 23.22 27.62 26.24
C LEU A 27 22.03 27.38 27.17
N ALA A 28 21.44 28.42 27.77
CA ALA A 28 20.24 28.29 28.58
C ALA A 28 19.05 27.72 27.77
N SER A 29 18.84 28.22 26.54
CA SER A 29 17.80 27.70 25.64
C SER A 29 18.07 26.25 25.20
N GLU A 30 19.34 25.85 25.06
CA GLU A 30 19.72 24.46 24.77
C GLU A 30 19.50 23.53 25.95
N VAL A 31 19.74 24.01 27.18
CA VAL A 31 19.45 23.28 28.43
C VAL A 31 17.94 23.11 28.60
N GLU A 32 17.12 24.15 28.43
CA GLU A 32 15.65 24.03 28.48
C GLU A 32 15.13 23.03 27.43
N ARG A 33 15.67 23.06 26.21
CA ARG A 33 15.35 22.08 25.16
C ARG A 33 15.83 20.67 25.48
N ALA A 34 16.92 20.51 26.23
CA ALA A 34 17.39 19.20 26.68
C ALA A 34 16.52 18.67 27.83
N GLU A 35 16.14 19.52 28.78
CA GLU A 35 15.23 19.18 29.88
C GLU A 35 13.84 18.78 29.37
N ALA A 36 13.30 19.50 28.39
CA ALA A 36 12.04 19.13 27.73
C ALA A 36 12.13 17.76 27.02
N ARG A 37 13.27 17.44 26.40
CA ARG A 37 13.53 16.14 25.78
C ARG A 37 13.67 15.02 26.82
N ILE A 38 14.30 15.29 27.96
CA ILE A 38 14.41 14.34 29.09
C ILE A 38 13.03 14.09 29.71
N ALA A 39 12.19 15.13 29.85
CA ALA A 39 10.81 14.96 30.33
C ALA A 39 9.97 14.10 29.39
N GLN A 40 10.08 14.31 28.07
CA GLN A 40 9.44 13.43 27.06
C GLN A 40 10.02 12.02 27.07
N GLN A 41 11.31 11.85 27.38
CA GLN A 41 11.92 10.52 27.51
C GLN A 41 11.28 9.72 28.65
N SER A 42 10.99 10.33 29.79
CA SER A 42 10.30 9.65 30.90
C SER A 42 8.89 9.20 30.50
N GLU A 43 8.16 10.03 29.75
CA GLU A 43 6.81 9.68 29.27
C GLU A 43 6.85 8.56 28.22
N LEU A 44 7.86 8.58 27.34
CA LEU A 44 8.10 7.51 26.38
C LEU A 44 8.56 6.21 27.06
N GLU A 45 9.36 6.28 28.12
CA GLU A 45 9.77 5.12 28.93
C GLU A 45 8.55 4.48 29.61
N ASP A 46 7.64 5.27 30.16
CA ASP A 46 6.37 4.78 30.74
C ASP A 46 5.46 4.14 29.68
N GLN A 47 5.37 4.74 28.48
CA GLN A 47 4.61 4.18 27.35
C GLN A 47 5.24 2.89 26.83
N CYS A 48 6.58 2.81 26.77
CA CYS A 48 7.30 1.58 26.40
C CYS A 48 7.08 0.51 27.46
N ALA A 49 7.10 0.84 28.75
CA ALA A 49 6.80 -0.11 29.83
C ALA A 49 5.35 -0.62 29.76
N GLN A 50 4.38 0.24 29.39
CA GLN A 50 3.00 -0.18 29.16
C GLN A 50 2.86 -1.09 27.93
N LEU A 51 3.57 -0.80 26.84
CA LEU A 51 3.61 -1.63 25.65
C LEU A 51 4.29 -2.98 25.91
N ASP A 52 5.39 -3.00 26.66
CA ASP A 52 6.07 -4.22 27.08
C ASP A 52 5.16 -5.06 27.99
N ALA A 53 4.43 -4.44 28.92
CA ALA A 53 3.45 -5.13 29.76
C ALA A 53 2.27 -5.70 28.93
N ALA A 54 1.78 -4.95 27.94
CA ALA A 54 0.74 -5.42 27.01
C ALA A 54 1.25 -6.56 26.12
N GLN A 55 2.48 -6.46 25.60
CA GLN A 55 3.13 -7.51 24.81
C GLN A 55 3.38 -8.77 25.63
N GLN A 56 3.81 -8.65 26.89
CA GLN A 56 3.96 -9.78 27.81
C GLN A 56 2.62 -10.44 28.11
N THR A 57 1.56 -9.64 28.31
CA THR A 57 0.19 -10.14 28.51
C THR A 57 -0.31 -10.90 27.29
N LEU A 58 -0.13 -10.33 26.09
CA LEU A 58 -0.51 -10.96 24.83
C LEU A 58 0.31 -12.24 24.57
N SER A 59 1.61 -12.21 24.84
CA SER A 59 2.48 -13.39 24.69
C SER A 59 2.09 -14.49 25.67
N ALA A 60 1.75 -14.15 26.90
CA ALA A 60 1.23 -15.10 27.89
C ALA A 60 -0.10 -15.71 27.44
N GLU A 61 -0.97 -14.91 26.82
CA GLU A 61 -2.25 -15.36 26.28
C GLU A 61 -2.08 -16.25 25.04
N VAL A 62 -1.18 -15.91 24.12
CA VAL A 62 -0.80 -16.77 22.99
C VAL A 62 -0.24 -18.09 23.48
N GLU A 63 0.60 -18.07 24.53
CA GLU A 63 1.18 -19.29 25.08
C GLU A 63 0.17 -20.11 25.88
N ARG A 64 -0.84 -19.46 26.49
CA ARG A 64 -2.01 -20.12 27.08
C ARG A 64 -2.83 -20.80 25.99
N LEU A 65 -3.10 -20.11 24.89
CA LEU A 65 -3.84 -20.64 23.74
C LEU A 65 -3.07 -21.78 23.08
N ARG A 66 -1.75 -21.67 22.91
CA ARG A 66 -0.89 -22.76 22.42
C ARG A 66 -0.94 -23.96 23.35
N ARG A 67 -0.75 -23.78 24.66
CA ARG A 67 -0.87 -24.88 25.63
C ARG A 67 -2.27 -25.49 25.64
N THR A 68 -3.31 -24.69 25.45
CA THR A 68 -4.68 -25.18 25.32
C THR A 68 -4.83 -25.98 24.03
N ASN A 69 -4.27 -25.52 22.93
CA ASN A 69 -4.26 -26.20 21.64
C ASN A 69 -3.43 -27.49 21.67
N ASP A 70 -2.27 -27.48 22.33
CA ASP A 70 -1.43 -28.66 22.51
C ASP A 70 -2.08 -29.67 23.45
N ALA A 71 -2.76 -29.21 24.50
CA ALA A 71 -3.57 -30.08 25.36
C ALA A 71 -4.77 -30.66 24.60
N LEU A 72 -5.41 -29.89 23.72
CA LEU A 72 -6.46 -30.37 22.80
C LEU A 72 -5.87 -31.39 21.82
N CYS A 73 -4.73 -31.12 21.19
CA CYS A 73 -4.05 -32.02 20.29
C CYS A 73 -3.60 -33.32 21.01
N GLN A 74 -3.09 -33.23 22.23
CA GLN A 74 -2.73 -34.39 23.05
C GLN A 74 -3.95 -35.20 23.50
N GLN A 75 -5.07 -34.53 23.83
CA GLN A 75 -6.33 -35.21 24.13
C GLN A 75 -6.91 -35.92 22.90
N VAL A 76 -6.68 -35.36 21.70
CA VAL A 76 -7.19 -35.89 20.43
C VAL A 76 -6.31 -37.01 19.87
N LEU A 77 -4.98 -36.91 20.00
CA LEU A 77 -4.03 -37.80 19.31
C LEU A 77 -3.29 -38.77 20.25
N GLY A 78 -3.30 -38.53 21.56
CA GLY A 78 -2.42 -39.20 22.52
C GLY A 78 -0.95 -38.78 22.38
N SER A 79 -0.13 -38.96 23.42
CA SER A 79 1.30 -38.57 23.42
C SER A 79 2.17 -39.34 22.42
N ASP A 80 1.62 -40.39 21.81
CA ASP A 80 2.32 -41.41 21.03
C ASP A 80 1.73 -41.53 19.62
N GLY A 81 0.66 -40.77 19.31
CA GLY A 81 -0.14 -40.93 18.08
C GLY A 81 -1.09 -42.14 18.09
N GLU A 82 -1.16 -42.89 19.19
CA GLU A 82 -2.07 -44.04 19.38
C GLU A 82 -3.16 -43.76 20.44
N GLY A 83 -3.60 -42.50 20.56
CA GLY A 83 -4.75 -42.15 21.40
C GLY A 83 -6.04 -42.85 20.94
N PRO A 84 -7.03 -43.01 21.83
CA PRO A 84 -8.25 -43.80 21.62
C PRO A 84 -9.16 -43.33 20.46
N PHE A 85 -8.77 -42.29 19.71
CA PHE A 85 -9.51 -41.68 18.60
C PHE A 85 -8.76 -41.65 17.25
N ALA A 86 -7.60 -42.31 17.11
CA ALA A 86 -6.86 -42.39 15.83
C ALA A 86 -7.64 -43.08 14.69
N GLY A 87 -8.66 -43.88 15.02
CA GLY A 87 -9.59 -44.48 14.05
C GLY A 87 -10.94 -43.77 13.90
N ALA A 88 -11.17 -42.66 14.61
CA ALA A 88 -12.50 -42.09 14.84
C ALA A 88 -12.60 -40.57 14.58
N LEU A 89 -11.69 -39.98 13.78
CA LEU A 89 -11.91 -38.67 13.13
C LEU A 89 -12.90 -38.75 11.94
N GLN A 90 -13.68 -39.81 11.92
CA GLN A 90 -15.07 -39.80 11.51
C GLN A 90 -15.91 -39.31 12.70
N GLU A 91 -16.34 -38.04 12.64
CA GLU A 91 -17.47 -37.39 13.34
C GLU A 91 -17.18 -36.32 14.43
N VAL A 92 -17.01 -35.08 13.94
CA VAL A 92 -17.80 -33.86 14.27
C VAL A 92 -18.14 -33.60 15.75
N SER A 93 -17.54 -32.55 16.33
CA SER A 93 -18.25 -31.61 17.22
C SER A 93 -17.45 -30.33 17.47
N LEU A 94 -18.09 -29.16 17.23
CA LEU A 94 -18.10 -27.93 18.06
C LEU A 94 -18.79 -26.79 17.28
N LEU A 95 -20.12 -26.63 17.47
CA LEU A 95 -20.99 -25.52 17.03
C LEU A 95 -22.18 -25.38 18.02
N ASP A 96 -22.13 -24.43 18.96
CA ASP A 96 -23.15 -24.32 20.00
C ASP A 96 -24.35 -23.47 19.54
N GLY A 97 -25.47 -24.15 19.22
CA GLY A 97 -26.79 -23.59 18.94
C GLY A 97 -27.85 -24.69 18.74
N GLU A 98 -29.09 -24.47 19.15
CA GLU A 98 -30.18 -25.48 19.00
C GLU A 98 -30.47 -25.82 17.53
N GLU A 99 -30.30 -24.87 16.61
CA GLU A 99 -30.41 -25.12 15.16
C GLU A 99 -29.25 -25.99 14.62
N ASP A 100 -28.06 -25.86 15.21
CA ASP A 100 -26.87 -26.61 14.80
C ASP A 100 -26.95 -28.08 15.24
N GLN A 101 -27.60 -28.38 16.36
CA GLN A 101 -27.83 -29.76 16.80
C GLN A 101 -28.79 -30.50 15.86
N ALA A 102 -29.87 -29.84 15.41
CA ALA A 102 -30.80 -30.41 14.45
C ALA A 102 -30.10 -30.71 13.10
N MET A 103 -29.19 -29.83 12.67
CA MET A 103 -28.40 -30.03 11.45
C MET A 103 -27.45 -31.23 11.56
N ARG A 104 -26.80 -31.42 12.71
CA ARG A 104 -25.91 -32.56 12.96
C ARG A 104 -26.67 -33.89 12.95
N ASP A 105 -27.86 -33.91 13.51
CA ASP A 105 -28.69 -35.11 13.52
C ASP A 105 -29.14 -35.48 12.10
N GLU A 106 -29.44 -34.50 11.24
CA GLU A 106 -29.73 -34.70 9.83
C GLU A 106 -28.51 -35.19 9.02
N ILE A 107 -27.33 -34.59 9.22
CA ILE A 107 -26.05 -35.05 8.63
C ILE A 107 -25.77 -36.49 9.04
N GLY A 108 -25.88 -36.81 10.34
CA GLY A 108 -25.63 -38.16 10.85
C GLY A 108 -26.59 -39.21 10.27
N ARG A 109 -27.86 -38.84 10.00
CA ARG A 109 -28.83 -39.74 9.35
C ARG A 109 -28.43 -40.02 7.89
N LEU A 110 -28.00 -38.99 7.16
CA LEU A 110 -27.60 -39.14 5.76
C LEU A 110 -26.33 -40.00 5.61
N VAL A 111 -25.35 -39.80 6.49
CA VAL A 111 -24.10 -40.59 6.54
C VAL A 111 -24.38 -42.07 6.82
N ARG A 112 -25.43 -42.37 7.60
CA ARG A 112 -25.93 -43.73 7.84
C ARG A 112 -26.85 -44.27 6.72
N GLY A 113 -26.95 -43.57 5.59
CA GLY A 113 -27.78 -43.96 4.44
C GLY A 113 -29.28 -43.82 4.65
N GLN A 114 -29.71 -43.04 5.64
CA GLN A 114 -31.11 -42.80 5.95
C GLN A 114 -31.60 -41.50 5.30
N LEU A 115 -32.87 -41.47 4.90
CA LEU A 115 -33.51 -40.28 4.33
C LEU A 115 -33.70 -39.19 5.37
N LEU A 116 -33.59 -37.93 4.97
CA LEU A 116 -33.83 -36.77 5.83
C LEU A 116 -35.31 -36.68 6.20
N ILE A 117 -35.62 -36.26 7.44
CA ILE A 117 -37.02 -36.10 7.89
C ILE A 117 -37.69 -34.94 7.17
N THR A 118 -36.93 -33.91 6.81
CA THR A 118 -37.43 -32.64 6.28
C THR A 118 -37.47 -32.57 4.75
N SER A 119 -36.91 -33.58 4.05
CA SER A 119 -36.79 -33.55 2.60
C SER A 119 -37.99 -34.17 1.89
N GLN A 120 -38.46 -33.50 0.83
CA GLN A 120 -39.52 -33.99 -0.07
C GLN A 120 -38.97 -34.87 -1.21
N SER A 121 -37.65 -35.03 -1.33
CA SER A 121 -37.03 -35.63 -2.53
C SER A 121 -37.19 -37.16 -2.61
N GLY A 122 -37.42 -37.82 -1.47
CA GLY A 122 -37.59 -39.27 -1.37
C GLY A 122 -36.36 -40.10 -1.75
N SER A 123 -35.21 -39.48 -2.01
CA SER A 123 -33.98 -40.17 -2.40
C SER A 123 -32.75 -39.58 -1.70
N VAL A 124 -31.81 -40.44 -1.32
CA VAL A 124 -30.60 -40.05 -0.58
C VAL A 124 -29.75 -39.02 -1.35
N LYS A 125 -29.76 -39.06 -2.70
CA LYS A 125 -29.05 -38.09 -3.54
C LYS A 125 -29.73 -36.71 -3.55
N GLY A 126 -31.06 -36.65 -3.58
CA GLY A 126 -31.80 -35.39 -3.50
C GLY A 126 -31.69 -34.76 -2.11
N ASP A 127 -31.68 -35.59 -1.08
CA ASP A 127 -31.49 -35.17 0.32
C ASP A 127 -30.09 -34.61 0.57
N ALA A 128 -29.04 -35.21 -0.04
CA ALA A 128 -27.67 -34.70 0.02
C ALA A 128 -27.52 -33.32 -0.61
N ALA A 129 -28.20 -33.08 -1.74
CA ALA A 129 -28.16 -31.79 -2.42
C ALA A 129 -28.88 -30.69 -1.62
N ALA A 130 -30.03 -31.01 -1.00
CA ALA A 130 -30.76 -30.08 -0.15
C ALA A 130 -29.95 -29.68 1.10
N LEU A 131 -29.24 -30.63 1.70
CA LEU A 131 -28.38 -30.39 2.86
C LEU A 131 -27.16 -29.53 2.52
N ALA A 132 -26.52 -29.78 1.37
CA ALA A 132 -25.42 -28.96 0.88
C ALA A 132 -25.84 -27.50 0.64
N LEU A 133 -27.03 -27.30 0.05
CA LEU A 133 -27.58 -25.95 -0.19
C LEU A 133 -27.80 -25.20 1.14
N ARG A 134 -28.30 -25.89 2.16
CA ARG A 134 -28.59 -25.29 3.47
C ARG A 134 -27.32 -24.95 4.24
N LEU A 135 -26.28 -25.77 4.13
CA LEU A 135 -24.96 -25.46 4.70
C LEU A 135 -24.30 -24.26 4.00
N GLN A 136 -24.45 -24.15 2.69
CA GLN A 136 -23.93 -23.01 1.93
C GLN A 136 -24.64 -21.70 2.35
N GLN A 137 -25.94 -21.75 2.62
CA GLN A 137 -26.70 -20.60 3.08
C GLN A 137 -26.29 -20.14 4.49
N LEU A 138 -26.10 -21.08 5.43
CA LEU A 138 -25.62 -20.76 6.78
C LEU A 138 -24.19 -20.21 6.79
N LEU A 139 -23.33 -20.67 5.89
CA LEU A 139 -21.98 -20.12 5.72
C LEU A 139 -22.03 -18.67 5.20
N ALA A 140 -22.92 -18.37 4.26
CA ALA A 140 -23.11 -17.02 3.76
C ALA A 140 -23.63 -16.06 4.85
N GLU A 141 -24.59 -16.49 5.66
CA GLU A 141 -25.12 -15.70 6.79
C GLU A 141 -24.05 -15.42 7.85
N ARG A 142 -23.16 -16.39 8.10
CA ARG A 142 -22.04 -16.23 9.04
C ARG A 142 -20.93 -15.33 8.50
N GLU A 143 -20.69 -15.36 7.20
CA GLU A 143 -19.77 -14.44 6.53
C GLU A 143 -20.30 -12.99 6.60
N GLU A 144 -21.59 -12.79 6.36
CA GLU A 144 -22.24 -11.49 6.52
C GLU A 144 -22.11 -10.94 7.95
N ALA A 145 -22.34 -11.77 8.98
CA ALA A 145 -22.16 -11.40 10.37
C ALA A 145 -20.71 -10.98 10.70
N PHE A 146 -19.71 -11.68 10.14
CA PHE A 146 -18.30 -11.31 10.29
C PHE A 146 -17.99 -9.93 9.67
N TRP A 147 -18.56 -9.63 8.51
CA TRP A 147 -18.37 -8.32 7.85
C TRP A 147 -19.00 -7.18 8.65
N VAL A 148 -20.18 -7.40 9.23
CA VAL A 148 -20.84 -6.42 10.12
C VAL A 148 -19.99 -6.14 11.37
N GLU A 149 -19.44 -7.16 12.01
CA GLU A 149 -18.61 -6.98 13.21
C GLU A 149 -17.28 -6.30 12.90
N ARG A 150 -16.67 -6.61 11.75
CA ARG A 150 -15.49 -5.90 11.24
C ARG A 150 -15.78 -4.41 10.98
N GLN A 151 -16.94 -4.08 10.42
CA GLN A 151 -17.35 -2.68 10.24
C GLN A 151 -17.49 -1.96 11.58
N HIS A 152 -18.11 -2.61 12.57
CA HIS A 152 -18.25 -2.09 13.92
C HIS A 152 -16.90 -1.77 14.59
N LEU A 153 -15.90 -2.64 14.41
CA LEU A 153 -14.54 -2.42 14.89
C LEU A 153 -13.85 -1.25 14.17
N SER A 154 -14.04 -1.14 12.85
CA SER A 154 -13.53 -0.02 12.06
C SER A 154 -14.11 1.32 12.54
N ASP A 155 -15.42 1.37 12.79
CA ASP A 155 -16.10 2.57 13.30
C ASP A 155 -15.62 2.93 14.72
N HIS A 156 -15.31 1.93 15.54
CA HIS A 156 -14.75 2.12 16.88
C HIS A 156 -13.33 2.73 16.81
N ILE A 157 -12.48 2.23 15.91
CA ILE A 157 -11.14 2.80 15.67
C ILE A 157 -11.25 4.26 15.23
N ALA A 158 -12.11 4.57 14.24
CA ALA A 158 -12.36 5.94 13.80
C ALA A 158 -12.94 6.85 14.90
N SER A 159 -13.70 6.30 15.85
CA SER A 159 -14.18 7.03 17.03
C SER A 159 -13.03 7.37 17.99
N LEU A 160 -12.12 6.42 18.24
CA LEU A 160 -10.95 6.61 19.08
C LEU A 160 -9.98 7.64 18.49
N GLU A 161 -9.76 7.60 17.17
CA GLU A 161 -8.95 8.58 16.46
C GLU A 161 -9.54 10.00 16.54
N ARG A 162 -10.88 10.13 16.41
CA ARG A 162 -11.57 11.41 16.64
C ARG A 162 -11.43 11.91 18.07
N ALA A 163 -11.51 11.02 19.05
CA ALA A 163 -11.31 11.37 20.47
C ALA A 163 -9.87 11.81 20.77
N GLN A 164 -8.88 11.18 20.11
CA GLN A 164 -7.48 11.52 20.22
C GLN A 164 -7.19 12.89 19.57
N ASN A 165 -7.70 13.14 18.37
CA ASN A 165 -7.61 14.45 17.70
C ASN A 165 -8.28 15.56 18.50
N GLY A 166 -9.41 15.27 19.19
CA GLY A 166 -10.05 16.21 20.11
C GLY A 166 -9.21 16.58 21.33
N ARG A 167 -8.39 15.66 21.87
CA ARG A 167 -7.43 15.95 22.94
C ARG A 167 -6.27 16.82 22.43
N THR A 168 -5.75 16.52 21.24
CA THR A 168 -4.68 17.30 20.61
C THR A 168 -5.14 18.73 20.32
N SER A 169 -6.36 18.92 19.79
CA SER A 169 -6.94 20.27 19.60
C SER A 169 -7.15 21.03 20.92
N ASN A 170 -7.48 20.35 22.02
CA ASN A 170 -7.59 20.98 23.33
C ASN A 170 -6.22 21.40 23.91
N LEU A 171 -5.18 20.59 23.70
CA LEU A 171 -3.79 20.94 24.06
C LEU A 171 -3.28 22.14 23.27
N VAL A 172 -3.57 22.22 21.97
CA VAL A 172 -3.23 23.38 21.13
C VAL A 172 -3.99 24.64 21.58
N ARG A 173 -5.28 24.53 21.94
CA ARG A 173 -6.03 25.67 22.53
C ARG A 173 -5.48 26.13 23.87
N GLN A 174 -5.04 25.20 24.72
CA GLN A 174 -4.42 25.53 26.01
C GLN A 174 -3.05 26.19 25.82
N TYR A 175 -2.28 25.74 24.82
CA TYR A 175 -1.03 26.35 24.41
C TYR A 175 -1.24 27.78 23.88
N ASP A 176 -2.20 27.98 22.97
CA ASP A 176 -2.56 29.31 22.45
C ASP A 176 -3.07 30.27 23.54
N ALA A 177 -3.80 29.75 24.54
CA ALA A 177 -4.23 30.53 25.69
C ALA A 177 -3.05 30.95 26.58
N ALA A 178 -2.06 30.08 26.76
CA ALA A 178 -0.82 30.38 27.49
C ALA A 178 0.08 31.40 26.74
N VAL A 179 0.13 31.32 25.41
CA VAL A 179 0.85 32.26 24.54
C VAL A 179 0.18 33.64 24.53
N ARG A 180 -1.16 33.71 24.57
CA ARG A 180 -1.87 35.00 24.72
C ARG A 180 -1.71 35.61 26.11
N ALA A 181 -1.58 34.80 27.16
CA ALA A 181 -1.31 35.27 28.52
C ALA A 181 0.12 35.83 28.70
N SER A 182 1.04 35.54 27.79
CA SER A 182 2.46 35.96 27.86
C SER A 182 2.81 37.21 27.03
N GLY A 183 1.81 37.96 26.55
CA GLY A 183 1.98 39.39 26.22
C GLY A 183 2.37 39.74 24.78
N GLY A 184 2.13 38.88 23.79
CA GLY A 184 2.28 39.22 22.37
C GLY A 184 0.99 39.81 21.79
N SER A 185 0.92 41.13 21.61
CA SER A 185 -0.15 41.78 20.85
C SER A 185 0.18 41.82 19.36
N ALA A 186 -0.67 41.23 18.50
CA ALA A 186 -1.20 41.89 17.30
C ALA A 186 -2.17 40.98 16.51
N GLN A 187 -3.35 41.57 16.29
CA GLN A 187 -4.24 41.46 15.13
C GLN A 187 -5.11 40.21 14.92
N SER A 188 -6.34 40.42 15.39
CA SER A 188 -7.62 39.90 14.96
C SER A 188 -7.77 39.54 13.47
N GLY A 189 -8.40 38.39 13.24
CA GLY A 189 -9.66 38.38 12.51
C GLY A 189 -9.63 37.71 11.14
N GLU A 190 -9.54 36.38 11.11
CA GLU A 190 -10.34 35.57 10.19
C GLU A 190 -10.65 34.23 10.86
N GLU A 191 -11.92 33.87 10.86
CA GLU A 191 -12.45 32.62 11.39
C GLU A 191 -11.82 31.46 10.61
N PHE A 192 -10.80 30.84 11.20
CA PHE A 192 -10.17 29.63 10.66
C PHE A 192 -11.17 28.48 10.75
N ARG A 193 -12.00 28.33 9.71
CA ARG A 193 -12.70 27.08 9.43
C ARG A 193 -11.62 26.03 9.17
N MET A 194 -11.40 25.14 10.14
CA MET A 194 -10.78 23.84 9.86
C MET A 194 -11.73 23.06 8.95
N SER A 195 -11.71 23.35 7.64
CA SER A 195 -12.18 22.39 6.64
C SER A 195 -11.09 21.35 6.51
N GLY A 196 -11.32 20.17 7.09
CA GLY A 196 -10.49 19.01 6.82
C GLY A 196 -10.52 18.73 5.31
N TRP A 197 -9.38 18.87 4.66
CA TRP A 197 -9.15 18.33 3.33
C TRP A 197 -9.21 16.80 3.46
N SER A 198 -10.19 16.18 2.81
CA SER A 198 -10.19 14.74 2.63
C SER A 198 -9.63 14.48 1.24
N ILE A 199 -8.40 13.97 1.16
CA ILE A 199 -7.72 13.54 -0.08
C ILE A 199 -8.62 12.61 -0.96
N GLY A 200 -9.65 12.01 -0.38
CA GLY A 200 -10.74 11.30 -1.07
C GLY A 200 -11.76 12.15 -1.84
N ARG A 201 -11.55 13.44 -2.08
CA ARG A 201 -12.46 14.31 -2.86
C ARG A 201 -11.76 15.07 -4.00
N TRP A 202 -10.83 14.40 -4.67
CA TRP A 202 -10.13 14.90 -5.85
C TRP A 202 -11.05 15.64 -6.84
N ALA A 203 -12.23 15.09 -7.17
CA ALA A 203 -13.16 15.72 -8.11
C ALA A 203 -13.80 17.02 -7.59
N ASP A 204 -14.04 17.14 -6.28
CA ASP A 204 -14.52 18.38 -5.65
C ASP A 204 -13.39 19.41 -5.59
N ASP A 205 -12.20 18.97 -5.16
CA ASP A 205 -11.02 19.81 -4.97
C ASP A 205 -10.51 20.38 -6.29
N ALA A 206 -10.65 19.61 -7.37
CA ALA A 206 -10.27 20.04 -8.70
C ALA A 206 -11.14 21.17 -9.27
N GLY A 207 -12.27 21.53 -8.64
CA GLY A 207 -13.20 22.56 -9.15
C GLY A 207 -13.65 22.29 -10.59
N SER A 208 -13.72 21.02 -10.98
CA SER A 208 -13.61 20.56 -12.36
C SER A 208 -14.88 20.06 -13.08
N PRO A 209 -16.13 20.29 -12.64
CA PRO A 209 -17.28 19.73 -13.36
C PRO A 209 -17.38 20.21 -14.80
N GLY A 210 -16.83 21.39 -15.14
CA GLY A 210 -16.80 21.93 -16.49
C GLY A 210 -15.58 21.56 -17.34
N LYS A 211 -14.62 20.79 -16.82
CA LYS A 211 -13.41 20.35 -17.55
C LYS A 211 -13.58 18.90 -18.00
N SER A 212 -13.06 18.57 -19.18
CA SER A 212 -12.93 17.17 -19.64
C SER A 212 -11.78 16.44 -18.94
N LEU A 213 -11.76 15.11 -19.06
CA LEU A 213 -10.65 14.28 -18.59
C LEU A 213 -9.32 14.64 -19.29
N LEU A 214 -9.38 15.21 -20.50
CA LEU A 214 -8.20 15.69 -21.22
C LEU A 214 -7.65 16.99 -20.65
N GLU A 215 -8.43 17.78 -19.91
CA GLU A 215 -8.06 19.09 -19.38
C GLU A 215 -7.61 19.07 -17.92
N ILE A 216 -7.59 17.88 -17.30
CA ILE A 216 -7.23 17.68 -15.90
C ILE A 216 -6.06 16.72 -15.77
N THR A 217 -5.33 16.84 -14.65
CA THR A 217 -4.20 15.97 -14.32
C THR A 217 -4.54 15.07 -13.15
N LEU A 218 -4.51 13.76 -13.37
CA LEU A 218 -4.82 12.74 -12.38
C LEU A 218 -3.53 12.17 -11.74
N PRO A 219 -3.52 11.95 -10.42
CA PRO A 219 -2.46 11.16 -9.79
C PRO A 219 -2.62 9.69 -10.18
N GLY A 220 -1.54 9.11 -10.72
CA GLY A 220 -1.45 7.71 -11.13
C GLY A 220 -0.54 6.89 -10.22
N SER A 221 -0.77 5.58 -10.24
CA SER A 221 0.04 4.60 -9.52
C SER A 221 0.55 3.54 -10.49
N HIS A 222 1.87 3.51 -10.70
CA HIS A 222 2.45 2.53 -11.60
C HIS A 222 2.42 1.17 -10.90
N ASN A 223 2.09 0.09 -11.62
CA ASN A 223 2.07 -1.24 -11.02
C ASN A 223 1.22 -1.30 -9.74
N SER A 224 0.01 -0.73 -9.77
CA SER A 224 -0.78 -0.39 -8.56
C SER A 224 -0.97 -1.57 -7.60
N GLY A 225 -1.10 -2.79 -8.11
CA GLY A 225 -1.26 -3.99 -7.30
C GLY A 225 0.00 -4.44 -6.55
N ASN A 226 1.17 -3.89 -6.85
CA ASN A 226 2.44 -4.43 -6.36
C ASN A 226 2.90 -3.68 -5.10
N TYR A 227 2.38 -4.09 -3.94
CA TYR A 227 2.62 -3.41 -2.67
C TYR A 227 3.21 -4.32 -1.58
N VAL A 228 3.82 -3.68 -0.57
CA VAL A 228 4.42 -4.36 0.59
C VAL A 228 3.40 -5.23 1.30
N GLY A 229 3.70 -6.53 1.44
CA GLY A 229 2.83 -7.50 2.12
C GLY A 229 1.75 -8.13 1.24
N GLY A 230 1.49 -7.59 0.04
CA GLY A 230 0.58 -8.18 -0.94
C GLY A 230 1.28 -9.11 -1.94
N LEU A 231 2.45 -8.70 -2.43
CA LEU A 231 3.18 -9.44 -3.46
C LEU A 231 3.95 -10.64 -2.87
N HIS A 232 3.77 -11.82 -3.45
CA HIS A 232 4.34 -13.08 -2.95
C HIS A 232 4.69 -14.07 -4.07
N ALA A 233 5.41 -15.13 -3.70
CA ALA A 233 5.84 -16.21 -4.59
C ALA A 233 4.83 -17.37 -4.75
N HIS A 234 3.57 -17.24 -4.29
CA HIS A 234 2.59 -18.31 -4.52
C HIS A 234 1.14 -17.79 -4.68
N PRO A 235 0.51 -17.93 -5.86
CA PRO A 235 1.04 -18.60 -7.06
C PRO A 235 2.08 -17.75 -7.81
N LEU A 236 2.98 -18.39 -8.56
CA LEU A 236 3.87 -17.71 -9.50
C LEU A 236 3.25 -17.66 -10.89
N CYS A 237 3.35 -16.50 -11.53
CA CYS A 237 3.13 -16.36 -12.96
C CYS A 237 4.37 -16.84 -13.73
N GLN A 238 4.37 -18.11 -14.12
CA GLN A 238 5.53 -18.79 -14.71
C GLN A 238 6.02 -18.16 -16.02
N SER A 239 5.16 -17.43 -16.72
CA SER A 239 5.51 -16.74 -17.96
C SER A 239 6.42 -15.52 -17.77
N ASP A 240 6.56 -15.01 -16.54
CA ASP A 240 7.33 -13.80 -16.23
C ASP A 240 8.33 -14.02 -15.07
N TYR A 241 8.43 -15.26 -14.57
CA TYR A 241 9.25 -15.59 -13.40
C TYR A 241 10.75 -15.67 -13.74
N ARG A 242 11.60 -15.03 -12.92
CA ARG A 242 12.98 -14.65 -13.27
C ARG A 242 14.10 -15.54 -12.73
N TYR A 243 13.79 -16.65 -12.07
CA TYR A 243 14.83 -17.45 -11.41
C TYR A 243 15.80 -18.09 -12.41
N GLU A 244 15.30 -18.56 -13.56
CA GLU A 244 16.15 -19.13 -14.61
C GLU A 244 17.09 -18.07 -15.21
N GLU A 245 16.59 -16.85 -15.44
CA GLU A 245 17.40 -15.72 -15.90
C GLU A 245 18.46 -15.31 -14.87
N TYR A 246 18.13 -15.34 -13.57
CA TYR A 246 19.10 -15.08 -12.50
C TYR A 246 20.24 -16.11 -12.51
N LEU A 247 19.93 -17.40 -12.63
CA LEU A 247 20.95 -18.46 -12.68
C LEU A 247 21.90 -18.27 -13.87
N ASN A 248 21.39 -17.79 -15.00
CA ASN A 248 22.16 -17.54 -16.21
C ASN A 248 22.83 -16.16 -16.27
N SER A 249 22.62 -15.30 -15.26
CA SER A 249 23.17 -13.95 -15.26
C SER A 249 24.71 -13.93 -15.10
N PRO A 250 25.41 -12.92 -15.65
CA PRO A 250 26.87 -12.83 -15.53
C PRO A 250 27.38 -12.84 -14.09
N SER A 251 26.67 -12.18 -13.16
CA SER A 251 27.06 -12.13 -11.75
C SER A 251 26.92 -13.50 -11.07
N SER A 252 25.84 -14.23 -11.34
CA SER A 252 25.66 -15.60 -10.83
C SER A 252 26.65 -16.59 -11.43
N GLN A 253 26.91 -16.51 -12.74
CA GLN A 253 27.91 -17.34 -13.41
C GLN A 253 29.33 -17.09 -12.86
N ALA A 254 29.65 -15.84 -12.49
CA ALA A 254 30.92 -15.51 -11.86
C ALA A 254 31.06 -16.12 -10.45
N LEU A 255 29.98 -16.20 -9.66
CA LEU A 255 29.99 -16.90 -8.36
C LEU A 255 30.26 -18.39 -8.56
N LEU A 256 29.54 -19.04 -9.48
CA LEU A 256 29.72 -20.46 -9.79
C LEU A 256 31.14 -20.78 -10.25
N ALA A 257 31.72 -19.95 -11.12
CA ALA A 257 33.09 -20.10 -11.60
C ALA A 257 34.16 -20.03 -10.48
N ARG A 258 33.83 -19.37 -9.36
CA ARG A 258 34.69 -19.28 -8.16
C ARG A 258 34.38 -20.37 -7.13
N GLY A 259 33.48 -21.31 -7.44
CA GLY A 259 33.01 -22.33 -6.50
C GLY A 259 32.16 -21.76 -5.36
N GLN A 260 31.55 -20.58 -5.55
CA GLN A 260 30.64 -19.95 -4.60
C GLN A 260 29.19 -20.37 -4.89
N HIS A 261 28.35 -20.35 -3.85
CA HIS A 261 26.93 -20.68 -3.97
C HIS A 261 26.14 -19.52 -4.59
N VAL A 262 25.23 -19.86 -5.51
CA VAL A 262 24.13 -18.98 -5.94
C VAL A 262 22.91 -19.23 -5.06
N PHE A 263 21.97 -18.28 -5.03
CA PHE A 263 20.77 -18.43 -4.22
C PHE A 263 19.91 -19.62 -4.66
N SER A 264 19.41 -20.36 -3.69
CA SER A 264 18.25 -21.24 -3.89
C SER A 264 17.04 -20.43 -4.34
N GLN A 265 16.03 -21.09 -4.92
CA GLN A 265 14.82 -20.41 -5.38
C GLN A 265 14.16 -19.57 -4.27
N ALA A 266 14.02 -20.14 -3.07
CA ALA A 266 13.44 -19.43 -1.92
C ALA A 266 14.30 -18.26 -1.42
N GLU A 267 15.62 -18.31 -1.56
CA GLU A 267 16.51 -17.18 -1.25
C GLU A 267 16.41 -16.09 -2.32
N PHE A 268 16.36 -16.48 -3.59
CA PHE A 268 16.14 -15.57 -4.70
C PHE A 268 14.81 -14.84 -4.55
N ASP A 269 13.71 -15.56 -4.28
CA ASP A 269 12.39 -14.98 -4.09
C ASP A 269 12.38 -13.92 -2.98
N ARG A 270 12.97 -14.25 -1.82
CA ARG A 270 13.08 -13.33 -0.68
C ARG A 270 13.85 -12.05 -1.02
N ARG A 271 14.88 -12.14 -1.88
CA ARG A 271 15.70 -10.99 -2.28
C ARG A 271 15.11 -10.22 -3.47
N MET A 272 14.35 -10.89 -4.33
CA MET A 272 13.80 -10.32 -5.55
C MET A 272 12.44 -9.64 -5.33
N ILE A 273 11.62 -10.10 -4.37
CA ILE A 273 10.33 -9.45 -4.05
C ILE A 273 10.50 -7.94 -3.72
N PRO A 274 11.45 -7.49 -2.89
CA PRO A 274 11.69 -6.06 -2.64
C PRO A 274 11.98 -5.20 -3.87
N TRP A 275 12.48 -5.80 -4.95
CA TRP A 275 12.67 -5.12 -6.24
C TRP A 275 11.41 -5.04 -7.10
N ASN A 276 10.38 -5.79 -6.74
CA ASN A 276 9.11 -5.85 -7.46
C ASN A 276 7.99 -5.09 -6.75
N ILE A 277 8.25 -4.55 -5.56
CA ILE A 277 7.35 -3.64 -4.86
C ILE A 277 7.44 -2.24 -5.47
N ASN A 278 6.27 -1.66 -5.74
CA ASN A 278 6.10 -0.29 -6.25
C ASN A 278 5.38 0.62 -5.25
N HIS A 279 4.61 0.05 -4.32
CA HIS A 279 3.80 0.81 -3.35
C HIS A 279 3.87 0.25 -1.93
N PHE A 280 3.54 1.10 -0.94
CA PHE A 280 3.34 0.66 0.45
C PHE A 280 1.90 0.21 0.72
N LEU A 281 0.96 0.68 -0.10
CA LEU A 281 -0.47 0.57 0.16
C LEU A 281 -1.15 -0.33 -0.88
N PRO A 282 -2.19 -1.09 -0.51
CA PRO A 282 -3.05 -1.77 -1.49
C PRO A 282 -3.89 -0.76 -2.28
N ILE A 283 -4.40 -1.16 -3.46
CA ILE A 283 -5.16 -0.29 -4.38
C ILE A 283 -6.29 0.46 -3.67
N LYS A 284 -7.07 -0.22 -2.81
CA LYS A 284 -8.16 0.41 -2.05
C LYS A 284 -7.69 1.63 -1.24
N ALA A 285 -6.53 1.52 -0.59
CA ALA A 285 -5.94 2.61 0.18
C ALA A 285 -5.31 3.68 -0.73
N GLN A 286 -4.75 3.30 -1.88
CA GLN A 286 -4.24 4.25 -2.87
C GLN A 286 -5.34 5.20 -3.40
N LEU A 287 -6.57 4.69 -3.57
CA LEU A 287 -7.73 5.52 -3.96
C LEU A 287 -8.03 6.61 -2.91
N LEU A 288 -7.89 6.28 -1.62
CA LEU A 288 -8.08 7.23 -0.52
C LEU A 288 -6.94 8.26 -0.42
N GLU A 289 -5.74 7.92 -0.92
CA GLU A 289 -4.59 8.82 -1.12
C GLU A 289 -4.69 9.65 -2.42
N GLY A 290 -5.86 9.62 -3.06
CA GLY A 290 -6.20 10.51 -4.16
C GLY A 290 -5.89 9.93 -5.53
N VAL A 291 -5.31 8.73 -5.65
CA VAL A 291 -5.04 8.08 -6.94
C VAL A 291 -6.33 7.88 -7.72
N ARG A 292 -6.29 8.23 -9.02
CA ARG A 292 -7.41 8.03 -9.96
C ARG A 292 -7.01 7.30 -11.24
N TYR A 293 -5.72 7.07 -11.47
CA TYR A 293 -5.22 6.20 -12.53
C TYR A 293 -4.48 4.99 -11.95
N LEU A 294 -4.90 3.79 -12.35
CA LEU A 294 -4.33 2.54 -11.89
C LEU A 294 -3.67 1.80 -13.07
N HIS A 295 -2.35 1.65 -13.03
CA HIS A 295 -1.60 0.87 -14.00
C HIS A 295 -1.53 -0.59 -13.52
N LEU A 296 -2.25 -1.45 -14.21
CA LEU A 296 -2.47 -2.84 -13.82
C LEU A 296 -1.66 -3.80 -14.71
N LYS A 297 -0.68 -4.45 -14.09
CA LYS A 297 -0.01 -5.63 -14.66
C LYS A 297 -0.63 -6.88 -14.08
N ILE A 298 -1.03 -7.81 -14.94
CA ILE A 298 -1.81 -8.98 -14.53
C ILE A 298 -1.27 -10.28 -15.09
N CYS A 299 -1.59 -11.37 -14.40
CA CYS A 299 -1.42 -12.73 -14.87
C CYS A 299 -2.74 -13.50 -14.79
N ASN A 300 -3.14 -14.09 -15.92
CA ASN A 300 -4.27 -14.99 -16.00
C ASN A 300 -3.86 -16.42 -15.56
N PHE A 301 -4.54 -16.95 -14.54
CA PHE A 301 -4.41 -18.36 -14.11
C PHE A 301 -5.55 -19.26 -14.60
N GLY A 302 -6.55 -18.67 -15.28
CA GLY A 302 -7.63 -19.40 -15.93
C GLY A 302 -7.17 -20.23 -17.13
N LYS A 303 -8.06 -21.08 -17.64
CA LYS A 303 -7.77 -21.92 -18.79
C LYS A 303 -7.83 -21.10 -20.09
N PRO A 304 -6.85 -21.25 -21.01
CA PRO A 304 -6.93 -20.64 -22.33
C PRO A 304 -8.19 -21.10 -23.09
N GLY A 305 -8.90 -20.17 -23.72
CA GLY A 305 -10.05 -20.46 -24.59
C GLY A 305 -11.44 -20.49 -23.92
N ASP A 306 -11.52 -20.45 -22.59
CA ASP A 306 -12.75 -20.20 -21.85
C ASP A 306 -12.99 -18.67 -21.70
N LEU A 307 -14.20 -18.27 -21.28
CA LEU A 307 -14.43 -16.89 -20.82
C LEU A 307 -13.45 -16.57 -19.68
N MET A 308 -12.81 -15.40 -19.72
CA MET A 308 -11.83 -15.05 -18.71
C MET A 308 -12.50 -14.84 -17.35
N ASP A 309 -12.13 -15.66 -16.38
CA ASP A 309 -12.56 -15.53 -14.99
C ASP A 309 -11.67 -14.50 -14.27
N LEU A 310 -12.19 -13.30 -14.01
CA LEU A 310 -11.46 -12.23 -13.34
C LEU A 310 -11.11 -12.57 -11.88
N ALA A 311 -11.74 -13.56 -11.25
CA ALA A 311 -11.35 -14.07 -9.93
C ALA A 311 -10.09 -14.96 -10.00
N ALA A 312 -9.72 -15.44 -11.18
CA ALA A 312 -8.48 -16.16 -11.43
C ALA A 312 -7.35 -15.25 -11.94
N VAL A 313 -7.64 -13.98 -12.24
CA VAL A 313 -6.64 -13.02 -12.72
C VAL A 313 -6.08 -12.22 -11.55
N ARG A 314 -4.76 -12.26 -11.36
CA ARG A 314 -4.06 -11.59 -10.25
C ARG A 314 -3.12 -10.51 -10.76
N PHE A 315 -2.80 -9.53 -9.93
CA PHE A 315 -1.74 -8.58 -10.23
C PHE A 315 -0.38 -9.25 -10.16
N GLN A 316 0.56 -8.80 -10.99
CA GLN A 316 1.87 -9.45 -11.10
C GLN A 316 3.01 -8.47 -11.36
N HIS A 317 4.21 -8.87 -10.95
CA HIS A 317 5.46 -8.25 -11.38
C HIS A 317 6.58 -9.29 -11.39
N ARG A 318 7.15 -9.55 -12.56
CA ARG A 318 8.27 -10.50 -12.74
C ARG A 318 7.98 -11.87 -12.15
N GLY A 319 6.74 -12.33 -12.34
CA GLY A 319 6.29 -13.64 -11.92
C GLY A 319 5.70 -13.70 -10.51
N TYR A 320 5.99 -12.73 -9.64
CA TYR A 320 5.34 -12.68 -8.31
C TYR A 320 3.95 -12.12 -8.45
N THR A 321 3.01 -12.60 -7.63
CA THR A 321 1.60 -12.20 -7.72
C THR A 321 1.03 -11.77 -6.38
N THR A 322 -0.14 -11.13 -6.41
CA THR A 322 -0.91 -10.73 -5.24
C THR A 322 -1.96 -11.77 -4.85
N HIS A 323 -2.47 -11.68 -3.62
CA HIS A 323 -3.69 -12.39 -3.25
C HIS A 323 -4.93 -11.78 -3.91
N GLU A 324 -4.96 -10.46 -4.05
CA GLU A 324 -6.01 -9.71 -4.71
C GLU A 324 -6.12 -10.11 -6.18
N THR A 325 -7.36 -10.16 -6.63
CA THR A 325 -7.75 -10.48 -7.99
C THR A 325 -8.27 -9.23 -8.69
N VAL A 326 -8.32 -9.25 -10.02
CA VAL A 326 -8.95 -8.18 -10.80
C VAL A 326 -10.41 -8.03 -10.36
N LEU A 327 -11.15 -9.13 -10.17
CA LEU A 327 -12.55 -9.07 -9.73
C LEU A 327 -12.71 -8.37 -8.38
N SER A 328 -11.96 -8.79 -7.35
CA SER A 328 -12.03 -8.17 -6.02
C SER A 328 -11.68 -6.68 -6.06
N THR A 329 -10.71 -6.28 -6.89
CA THR A 329 -10.35 -4.87 -7.05
C THR A 329 -11.41 -4.07 -7.79
N LEU A 330 -12.07 -4.63 -8.80
CA LEU A 330 -13.20 -3.95 -9.45
C LEU A 330 -14.36 -3.74 -8.47
N HIS A 331 -14.61 -4.68 -7.55
CA HIS A 331 -15.57 -4.49 -6.47
C HIS A 331 -15.15 -3.37 -5.50
N ASP A 332 -13.88 -3.32 -5.10
CA ASP A 332 -13.36 -2.24 -4.25
C ASP A 332 -13.49 -0.87 -4.92
N ILE A 333 -13.20 -0.77 -6.22
CA ILE A 333 -13.36 0.48 -6.99
C ILE A 333 -14.83 0.88 -7.08
N ARG A 334 -15.74 -0.08 -7.31
CA ARG A 334 -17.18 0.19 -7.32
C ARG A 334 -17.68 0.72 -5.99
N HIS A 335 -17.24 0.09 -4.90
CA HIS A 335 -17.57 0.54 -3.55
C HIS A 335 -17.03 1.96 -3.29
N PHE A 336 -15.77 2.23 -3.68
CA PHE A 336 -15.20 3.57 -3.62
C PHE A 336 -16.04 4.59 -4.41
N LEU A 337 -16.40 4.31 -5.66
CA LEU A 337 -17.22 5.20 -6.47
C LEU A 337 -18.64 5.40 -5.92
N HIS A 338 -19.18 4.43 -5.17
CA HIS A 338 -20.44 4.58 -4.47
C HIS A 338 -20.32 5.57 -3.30
N GLU A 339 -19.25 5.48 -2.50
CA GLU A 339 -18.98 6.39 -1.39
C GLU A 339 -18.54 7.79 -1.86
N HIS A 340 -17.95 7.86 -3.05
CA HIS A 340 -17.41 9.07 -3.65
C HIS A 340 -18.07 9.35 -5.01
N PRO A 341 -19.34 9.82 -5.02
CA PRO A 341 -20.20 9.79 -6.21
C PRO A 341 -19.70 10.62 -7.39
N LYS A 342 -18.85 11.61 -7.14
CA LYS A 342 -18.29 12.53 -8.14
C LYS A 342 -16.95 12.06 -8.72
N GLU A 343 -16.39 10.99 -8.18
CA GLU A 343 -15.09 10.51 -8.60
C GLU A 343 -15.19 9.65 -9.87
N VAL A 344 -14.06 9.57 -10.56
CA VAL A 344 -13.87 8.73 -11.74
C VAL A 344 -12.53 8.01 -11.62
N VAL A 345 -12.44 6.78 -12.12
CA VAL A 345 -11.23 5.96 -12.04
C VAL A 345 -10.84 5.47 -13.43
N LEU A 346 -9.56 5.54 -13.74
CA LEU A 346 -8.99 5.05 -14.99
C LEU A 346 -8.16 3.80 -14.70
N LEU A 347 -8.41 2.74 -15.47
CA LEU A 347 -7.70 1.46 -15.38
C LEU A 347 -6.90 1.25 -16.65
N ALA A 348 -5.61 1.00 -16.54
CA ALA A 348 -4.75 0.70 -17.68
C ALA A 348 -4.15 -0.70 -17.55
N PHE A 349 -4.61 -1.62 -18.39
CA PHE A 349 -4.10 -2.97 -18.46
C PHE A 349 -2.91 -3.03 -19.43
N ASN A 350 -1.71 -3.25 -18.88
CA ASN A 350 -0.47 -3.33 -19.65
C ASN A 350 0.42 -4.46 -19.13
N ASN A 351 1.40 -4.89 -19.93
CA ASN A 351 2.29 -6.03 -19.65
C ASN A 351 1.53 -7.26 -19.12
N LEU A 352 0.66 -7.80 -19.98
CA LEU A 352 -0.29 -8.86 -19.66
C LEU A 352 0.34 -10.23 -19.84
N HIS A 353 0.02 -11.15 -18.93
CA HIS A 353 0.61 -12.49 -18.91
C HIS A 353 -0.46 -13.57 -18.76
N ASN A 354 -0.19 -14.74 -19.33
CA ASN A 354 -1.01 -15.93 -19.18
C ASN A 354 -0.13 -17.06 -18.68
N ASN A 355 -0.43 -17.58 -17.48
CA ASN A 355 0.39 -18.57 -16.81
C ASN A 355 0.44 -19.90 -17.60
N ALA A 356 -0.64 -20.26 -18.30
CA ALA A 356 -0.74 -21.52 -19.02
C ALA A 356 -0.06 -21.49 -20.40
N SER A 357 -0.31 -20.44 -21.20
CA SER A 357 0.19 -20.33 -22.58
C SER A 357 1.56 -19.67 -22.69
N LYS A 358 2.08 -19.05 -21.61
CA LYS A 358 3.28 -18.18 -21.58
C LYS A 358 3.22 -16.94 -22.48
N VAL A 359 2.16 -16.77 -23.27
CA VAL A 359 1.93 -15.66 -24.18
C VAL A 359 0.51 -15.16 -23.97
N PHE A 360 0.35 -13.85 -23.79
CA PHE A 360 -0.96 -13.21 -23.75
C PHE A 360 -1.34 -12.76 -25.15
N ASP A 361 -2.19 -13.54 -25.82
CA ASP A 361 -2.48 -13.34 -27.24
C ASP A 361 -3.73 -12.47 -27.48
N LYS A 362 -4.11 -12.32 -28.76
CA LYS A 362 -5.29 -11.53 -29.14
C LYS A 362 -6.60 -12.13 -28.60
N ALA A 363 -6.69 -13.44 -28.42
CA ALA A 363 -7.86 -14.08 -27.83
C ALA A 363 -7.94 -13.76 -26.34
N ASP A 364 -6.80 -13.80 -25.62
CA ASP A 364 -6.72 -13.39 -24.22
C ASP A 364 -7.13 -11.91 -24.04
N VAL A 365 -6.68 -11.00 -24.92
CA VAL A 365 -7.09 -9.59 -24.90
C VAL A 365 -8.61 -9.44 -25.08
N ASN A 366 -9.20 -10.11 -26.07
CA ASN A 366 -10.66 -10.03 -26.27
C ASN A 366 -11.42 -10.62 -25.07
N ALA A 367 -10.91 -11.68 -24.45
CA ALA A 367 -11.54 -12.31 -23.30
C ALA A 367 -11.45 -11.41 -22.05
N LEU A 368 -10.32 -10.74 -21.83
CA LEU A 368 -10.16 -9.73 -20.78
C LEU A 368 -11.14 -8.56 -20.97
N VAL A 369 -11.18 -8.00 -22.18
CA VAL A 369 -12.08 -6.88 -22.52
C VAL A 369 -13.53 -7.29 -22.27
N ALA A 370 -13.97 -8.44 -22.79
CA ALA A 370 -15.33 -8.93 -22.60
C ALA A 370 -15.68 -9.17 -21.12
N ALA A 371 -14.74 -9.71 -20.33
CA ALA A 371 -14.96 -9.95 -18.91
C ALA A 371 -15.03 -8.65 -18.10
N VAL A 372 -14.19 -7.66 -18.41
CA VAL A 372 -14.22 -6.34 -17.76
C VAL A 372 -15.47 -5.57 -18.15
N GLU A 373 -15.89 -5.62 -19.42
CA GLU A 373 -17.15 -5.01 -19.88
C GLU A 373 -18.37 -5.65 -19.23
N TRP A 374 -18.38 -6.97 -19.12
CA TRP A 374 -19.42 -7.70 -18.40
C TRP A 374 -19.49 -7.27 -16.93
N GLU A 375 -18.33 -7.21 -16.28
CA GLU A 375 -18.28 -6.85 -14.87
C GLU A 375 -18.71 -5.41 -14.66
N LEU A 376 -18.14 -4.44 -15.37
CA LEU A 376 -18.37 -3.01 -15.15
C LEU A 376 -19.67 -2.47 -15.73
N GLY A 377 -20.08 -2.98 -16.90
CA GLY A 377 -21.31 -2.60 -17.58
C GLY A 377 -21.42 -1.10 -17.87
N GLU A 378 -22.58 -0.51 -17.56
CA GLU A 378 -22.93 0.85 -17.97
C GLU A 378 -22.09 1.94 -17.32
N ILE A 379 -21.34 1.66 -16.24
CA ILE A 379 -20.47 2.65 -15.59
C ILE A 379 -19.24 2.99 -16.43
N MET A 380 -18.94 2.22 -17.48
CA MET A 380 -17.78 2.45 -18.32
C MET A 380 -17.91 3.72 -19.15
N ILE A 381 -16.85 4.53 -19.12
CA ILE A 381 -16.62 5.69 -19.97
C ILE A 381 -16.17 5.17 -21.33
N SER A 382 -16.95 5.43 -22.37
CA SER A 382 -16.58 5.07 -23.73
C SER A 382 -15.48 5.96 -24.28
N ARG A 383 -14.82 5.55 -25.37
CA ARG A 383 -13.88 6.41 -26.09
C ARG A 383 -14.50 7.76 -26.47
N HIS A 384 -15.74 7.78 -26.97
CA HIS A 384 -16.40 9.03 -27.35
C HIS A 384 -16.61 9.93 -26.13
N ASP A 385 -17.11 9.35 -25.03
CA ASP A 385 -17.36 10.10 -23.79
C ASP A 385 -16.08 10.67 -23.17
N LEU A 386 -14.95 9.95 -23.25
CA LEU A 386 -13.65 10.40 -22.73
C LEU A 386 -13.20 11.73 -23.36
N PHE A 387 -13.42 11.90 -24.67
CA PHE A 387 -12.95 13.06 -25.43
C PHE A 387 -13.99 14.18 -25.50
N ASP A 388 -15.28 13.86 -25.50
CA ASP A 388 -16.34 14.83 -25.81
C ASP A 388 -17.14 15.32 -24.60
N LYS A 389 -16.96 14.70 -23.42
CA LYS A 389 -17.70 15.06 -22.21
C LYS A 389 -16.82 15.67 -21.13
N THR A 390 -17.42 16.60 -20.40
CA THR A 390 -16.87 17.13 -19.16
C THR A 390 -17.03 16.11 -18.02
N LEU A 391 -16.24 16.27 -16.96
CA LEU A 391 -16.32 15.44 -15.76
C LEU A 391 -17.72 15.47 -15.13
N GLY A 392 -18.38 16.64 -15.10
CA GLY A 392 -19.74 16.77 -14.60
C GLY A 392 -20.75 15.95 -15.42
N GLU A 393 -20.67 16.03 -16.75
CA GLU A 393 -21.54 15.24 -17.63
C GLU A 393 -21.30 13.74 -17.50
N LEU A 394 -20.05 13.31 -17.32
CA LEU A 394 -19.71 11.91 -17.07
C LEU A 394 -20.35 11.40 -15.76
N VAL A 395 -20.21 12.17 -14.69
CA VAL A 395 -20.81 11.86 -13.39
C VAL A 395 -22.34 11.83 -13.47
N ASP A 396 -22.96 12.80 -14.13
CA ASP A 396 -24.42 12.88 -14.29
C ASP A 396 -24.98 11.69 -15.09
N LEU A 397 -24.21 11.17 -16.05
CA LEU A 397 -24.52 9.96 -16.82
C LEU A 397 -24.14 8.66 -16.13
N ASN A 398 -23.60 8.73 -14.90
CA ASN A 398 -23.03 7.60 -14.17
C ASN A 398 -21.93 6.85 -14.97
N LYS A 399 -21.17 7.57 -15.80
CA LYS A 399 -20.01 7.08 -16.56
C LYS A 399 -18.75 7.41 -15.77
N ARG A 400 -18.21 6.46 -15.01
CA ARG A 400 -17.19 6.72 -13.98
C ARG A 400 -15.92 5.88 -14.06
N ILE A 401 -15.84 4.90 -14.97
CA ILE A 401 -14.61 4.10 -15.14
C ILE A 401 -14.16 4.09 -16.59
N ALA A 402 -12.97 4.61 -16.90
CA ALA A 402 -12.36 4.40 -18.22
C ALA A 402 -11.39 3.22 -18.15
N VAL A 403 -11.42 2.34 -19.16
CA VAL A 403 -10.56 1.16 -19.20
C VAL A 403 -9.74 1.19 -20.47
N PHE A 404 -8.42 1.28 -20.32
CA PHE A 404 -7.45 1.16 -21.39
C PHE A 404 -6.91 -0.27 -21.43
N VAL A 405 -6.94 -0.90 -22.60
CA VAL A 405 -6.33 -2.23 -22.81
C VAL A 405 -5.55 -2.22 -24.12
N LYS A 406 -4.26 -2.54 -24.06
CA LYS A 406 -3.42 -2.66 -25.25
C LYS A 406 -3.92 -3.78 -26.16
N GLY A 407 -4.15 -3.46 -27.43
CA GLY A 407 -4.70 -4.38 -28.43
C GLY A 407 -6.22 -4.51 -28.40
N ALA A 408 -6.92 -3.68 -27.60
CA ALA A 408 -8.37 -3.57 -27.68
C ALA A 408 -8.82 -3.13 -29.09
N ARG A 409 -10.02 -3.54 -29.47
CA ARG A 409 -10.58 -3.18 -30.78
C ARG A 409 -11.17 -1.78 -30.70
N HIS A 410 -11.22 -1.08 -31.83
CA HIS A 410 -11.84 0.26 -31.88
C HIS A 410 -13.35 0.25 -31.59
N ASP A 411 -14.03 -0.88 -31.74
CA ASP A 411 -15.46 -1.04 -31.51
C ASP A 411 -15.80 -1.56 -30.09
N SER A 412 -14.80 -1.80 -29.21
CA SER A 412 -15.06 -2.13 -27.80
C SER A 412 -15.32 -0.89 -26.95
N HIS A 413 -15.94 -1.08 -25.77
CA HIS A 413 -16.04 -0.04 -24.75
C HIS A 413 -14.69 0.21 -24.07
N ALA A 414 -13.82 -0.81 -24.00
CA ALA A 414 -12.42 -0.62 -23.66
C ALA A 414 -11.72 0.24 -24.72
N ILE A 415 -10.90 1.19 -24.24
CA ILE A 415 -10.19 2.19 -25.03
C ILE A 415 -8.83 1.61 -25.46
N SER A 416 -8.52 1.75 -26.74
CA SER A 416 -7.26 1.25 -27.32
C SER A 416 -6.08 2.14 -26.96
N GLU A 417 -4.89 1.56 -26.97
CA GLU A 417 -3.60 2.22 -26.91
C GLU A 417 -3.42 3.32 -27.97
N LEU A 418 -4.21 3.33 -29.04
CA LEU A 418 -4.14 4.38 -30.06
C LEU A 418 -4.60 5.74 -29.54
N ASP A 419 -5.44 5.76 -28.52
CA ASP A 419 -5.92 6.96 -27.84
C ASP A 419 -5.07 7.32 -26.60
N LEU A 420 -4.07 6.51 -26.27
CA LEU A 420 -3.19 6.65 -25.13
C LEU A 420 -1.75 6.96 -25.58
N ALA A 421 -1.14 7.96 -24.98
CA ALA A 421 0.30 8.20 -25.09
C ALA A 421 0.95 7.81 -23.74
N GLU A 422 1.18 6.51 -23.59
CA GLU A 422 1.88 5.90 -22.43
C GLU A 422 3.19 5.27 -22.94
N ASN A 423 4.18 6.13 -23.17
CA ASN A 423 5.45 5.69 -23.76
C ASN A 423 6.40 5.15 -22.69
N TRP A 424 7.25 4.21 -23.11
CA TRP A 424 8.30 3.66 -22.26
C TRP A 424 9.49 3.23 -23.10
N ALA A 425 10.71 3.59 -22.67
CA ALA A 425 11.93 3.31 -23.44
C ALA A 425 12.98 2.56 -22.63
N SER A 426 13.97 1.98 -23.31
CA SER A 426 15.09 1.29 -22.67
C SER A 426 15.89 2.17 -21.70
N ALA A 427 15.89 3.50 -21.90
CA ALA A 427 16.43 4.46 -20.94
C ALA A 427 15.79 4.34 -19.54
N MET A 428 14.48 4.09 -19.48
CA MET A 428 13.73 3.86 -18.24
C MET A 428 14.05 2.52 -17.59
N ALA A 429 14.61 1.56 -18.33
CA ALA A 429 15.02 0.23 -17.83
C ALA A 429 16.51 0.15 -17.45
N SER A 430 17.25 1.25 -17.58
CA SER A 430 18.72 1.21 -17.69
C SER A 430 19.45 1.08 -16.36
N GLY A 431 18.78 1.30 -15.23
CA GLY A 431 19.46 1.52 -13.94
C GLY A 431 20.15 2.88 -13.81
N ASN A 432 19.99 3.79 -14.77
CA ASN A 432 20.54 5.14 -14.73
C ASN A 432 19.41 6.18 -14.63
N LEU A 433 19.23 6.73 -13.43
CA LEU A 433 18.17 7.72 -13.15
C LEU A 433 18.34 9.03 -13.93
N THR A 434 19.58 9.45 -14.24
CA THR A 434 19.83 10.64 -15.06
C THR A 434 19.38 10.40 -16.49
N LEU A 435 19.76 9.27 -17.07
CA LEU A 435 19.35 8.90 -18.42
C LEU A 435 17.82 8.75 -18.54
N ALA A 436 17.18 8.22 -17.49
CA ALA A 436 15.73 8.14 -17.40
C ALA A 436 15.09 9.54 -17.37
N LYS A 437 15.60 10.47 -16.54
CA LYS A 437 15.11 11.87 -16.50
C LYS A 437 15.28 12.57 -17.85
N ASP A 438 16.41 12.41 -18.51
CA ASP A 438 16.67 13.00 -19.83
C ASP A 438 15.70 12.47 -20.89
N TRP A 439 15.38 11.17 -20.85
CA TRP A 439 14.38 10.59 -21.72
C TRP A 439 12.97 11.09 -21.40
N LEU A 440 12.58 11.11 -20.13
CA LEU A 440 11.27 11.55 -19.68
C LEU A 440 11.01 13.02 -20.04
N LEU A 441 12.04 13.87 -19.93
CA LEU A 441 11.95 15.26 -20.38
C LEU A 441 11.72 15.34 -21.90
N ARG A 442 12.37 14.49 -22.70
CA ARG A 442 12.10 14.48 -24.16
C ARG A 442 10.69 14.02 -24.47
N ASP A 443 10.21 12.97 -23.79
CA ASP A 443 8.86 12.45 -23.97
C ASP A 443 7.79 13.51 -23.62
N LEU A 444 7.96 14.22 -22.50
CA LEU A 444 7.10 15.36 -22.13
C LEU A 444 7.04 16.41 -23.24
N LYS A 445 8.20 16.81 -23.79
CA LYS A 445 8.27 17.84 -24.83
C LYS A 445 7.63 17.40 -26.14
N SER A 446 7.73 16.12 -26.50
CA SER A 446 7.22 15.61 -27.77
C SER A 446 5.75 15.22 -27.74
N GLU A 447 5.26 14.69 -26.62
CA GLU A 447 3.95 14.02 -26.54
C GLU A 447 2.93 14.81 -25.71
N ALA A 448 3.34 15.36 -24.57
CA ALA A 448 2.47 16.15 -23.69
C ALA A 448 2.06 17.50 -24.32
N THR A 449 2.61 17.85 -25.48
CA THR A 449 2.31 19.06 -26.26
C THR A 449 1.36 18.80 -27.45
N GLN A 450 1.05 17.54 -27.78
CA GLN A 450 0.25 17.19 -28.96
C GLN A 450 -1.26 17.28 -28.71
N HIS A 451 -1.69 17.04 -27.48
CA HIS A 451 -3.08 17.12 -26.98
C HIS A 451 -4.13 16.29 -27.76
N SER A 452 -3.69 15.43 -28.69
CA SER A 452 -4.56 14.57 -29.51
C SER A 452 -4.79 13.19 -28.90
N LYS A 453 -4.04 12.85 -27.85
CA LYS A 453 -4.12 11.59 -27.11
C LYS A 453 -4.15 11.89 -25.62
N TYR A 454 -4.64 10.91 -24.86
CA TYR A 454 -4.56 10.91 -23.41
C TYR A 454 -3.12 10.62 -22.97
N TYR A 455 -2.39 11.62 -22.48
CA TYR A 455 -0.97 11.50 -22.16
C TYR A 455 -0.70 11.08 -20.72
N VAL A 456 -0.01 9.95 -20.56
CA VAL A 456 0.38 9.38 -19.27
C VAL A 456 1.89 9.47 -19.12
N MET A 457 2.33 10.34 -18.21
CA MET A 457 3.74 10.47 -17.85
C MET A 457 4.17 9.25 -17.01
N GLN A 458 4.98 8.37 -17.59
CA GLN A 458 5.58 7.22 -16.93
C GLN A 458 6.79 7.65 -16.06
N ALA A 459 6.53 8.04 -14.80
CA ALA A 459 7.51 8.54 -13.84
C ALA A 459 8.09 7.42 -12.93
N ASN A 460 8.48 6.31 -13.54
CA ASN A 460 8.74 5.03 -12.89
C ASN A 460 9.97 4.31 -13.48
N PRO A 461 11.18 4.91 -13.41
CA PRO A 461 12.37 4.22 -13.90
C PRO A 461 12.62 2.93 -13.12
N ASN A 462 13.08 1.89 -13.80
CA ASN A 462 13.43 0.62 -13.21
C ASN A 462 14.94 0.39 -13.25
N ASN A 463 15.44 -0.35 -12.28
CA ASN A 463 16.81 -0.81 -12.34
C ASN A 463 16.96 -1.89 -13.43
N ALA A 464 18.13 -1.96 -14.04
CA ALA A 464 18.42 -3.02 -14.99
C ALA A 464 18.51 -4.36 -14.24
N GLU A 465 17.85 -5.41 -14.73
CA GLU A 465 17.84 -6.71 -14.04
C GLU A 465 19.24 -7.26 -13.72
N PRO A 466 20.23 -7.18 -14.64
CA PRO A 466 21.59 -7.61 -14.31
C PRO A 466 22.20 -6.87 -13.12
N LEU A 467 21.91 -5.57 -12.96
CA LEU A 467 22.38 -4.77 -11.83
C LEU A 467 21.65 -5.13 -10.54
N MET A 468 20.38 -5.50 -10.63
CA MET A 468 19.62 -6.04 -9.48
C MET A 468 20.22 -7.36 -9.01
N TYR A 469 20.54 -8.28 -9.93
CA TYR A 469 21.20 -9.55 -9.61
C TYR A 469 22.59 -9.34 -9.00
N GLU A 470 23.38 -8.41 -9.53
CA GLU A 470 24.68 -8.02 -8.97
C GLU A 470 24.54 -7.46 -7.55
N ALA A 471 23.58 -6.55 -7.31
CA ALA A 471 23.34 -5.98 -6.00
C ALA A 471 22.91 -7.05 -4.98
N MET A 472 22.06 -8.00 -5.38
CA MET A 472 21.67 -9.12 -4.52
C MET A 472 22.85 -10.06 -4.21
N ASN A 473 23.68 -10.36 -5.20
CA ASN A 473 24.81 -11.29 -5.05
C ASN A 473 25.99 -10.68 -4.24
N SER A 474 26.12 -9.35 -4.24
CA SER A 474 27.21 -8.65 -3.56
C SER A 474 26.80 -8.04 -2.21
N ASP A 475 25.51 -7.96 -1.91
CA ASP A 475 24.96 -7.16 -0.80
C ASP A 475 25.44 -5.69 -0.84
N HIS A 476 25.77 -5.18 -2.04
CA HIS A 476 26.21 -3.82 -2.27
C HIS A 476 25.23 -3.06 -3.17
N GLY A 477 25.14 -1.74 -2.98
CA GLY A 477 24.17 -0.90 -3.69
C GLY A 477 22.74 -1.06 -3.16
N PRO A 478 21.74 -0.51 -3.87
CA PRO A 478 20.34 -0.62 -3.49
C PRO A 478 19.91 -2.08 -3.40
N GLN A 479 19.07 -2.43 -2.42
CA GLN A 479 18.56 -3.78 -2.20
C GLN A 479 17.04 -3.89 -2.44
N SER A 480 16.44 -2.84 -3.00
CA SER A 480 15.01 -2.77 -3.30
C SER A 480 14.74 -1.68 -4.33
N ASN A 481 13.57 -1.77 -4.96
CA ASN A 481 13.14 -0.75 -5.92
C ASN A 481 13.00 0.62 -5.24
N LEU A 482 12.47 0.64 -4.01
CA LEU A 482 12.39 1.85 -3.18
C LEU A 482 13.74 2.55 -3.03
N ARG A 483 14.78 1.81 -2.62
CA ARG A 483 16.11 2.39 -2.39
C ARG A 483 16.77 2.88 -3.67
N PHE A 484 16.51 2.21 -4.78
CA PHE A 484 16.99 2.66 -6.09
C PHE A 484 16.28 3.94 -6.53
N LEU A 485 14.96 4.01 -6.36
CA LEU A 485 14.12 5.11 -6.86
C LEU A 485 14.10 6.36 -5.98
N GLU A 486 14.40 6.25 -4.70
CA GLU A 486 14.29 7.34 -3.71
C GLU A 486 14.84 8.70 -4.20
N PRO A 487 16.05 8.79 -4.80
CA PRO A 487 16.56 10.07 -5.32
C PRO A 487 15.75 10.65 -6.49
N PHE A 488 15.14 9.80 -7.32
CA PHE A 488 14.30 10.23 -8.43
C PHE A 488 12.96 10.75 -7.91
N LEU A 489 12.31 10.00 -7.01
CA LEU A 489 10.97 10.33 -6.51
C LEU A 489 10.95 11.60 -5.68
N LEU A 490 11.98 11.83 -4.85
CA LEU A 490 12.13 13.07 -4.07
C LEU A 490 12.28 14.31 -4.95
N ASP A 491 12.80 14.17 -6.17
CA ASP A 491 12.99 15.27 -7.11
C ASP A 491 11.86 15.39 -8.15
N LEU A 492 10.92 14.43 -8.18
CA LEU A 492 9.89 14.35 -9.22
C LEU A 492 9.07 15.64 -9.31
N HIS A 493 8.69 16.21 -8.16
CA HIS A 493 7.96 17.47 -8.11
C HIS A 493 8.73 18.61 -8.79
N ASN A 494 10.01 18.82 -8.42
CA ASN A 494 10.82 19.89 -8.98
C ASN A 494 11.03 19.68 -10.48
N PHE A 495 11.29 18.44 -10.89
CA PHE A 495 11.45 18.05 -12.28
C PHE A 495 10.21 18.40 -13.13
N VAL A 496 9.01 18.00 -12.68
CA VAL A 496 7.76 18.27 -13.41
C VAL A 496 7.49 19.77 -13.48
N MET A 497 7.57 20.48 -12.35
CA MET A 497 7.27 21.91 -12.32
C MET A 497 8.26 22.72 -13.16
N GLU A 498 9.54 22.34 -13.16
CA GLU A 498 10.54 23.00 -14.01
C GLU A 498 10.28 22.73 -15.49
N ALA A 499 9.91 21.51 -15.87
CA ALA A 499 9.57 21.17 -17.26
C ALA A 499 8.37 22.01 -17.76
N VAL A 500 7.28 22.08 -17.00
CA VAL A 500 6.10 22.88 -17.34
C VAL A 500 6.41 24.38 -17.34
N ARG A 501 7.25 24.85 -16.41
CA ARG A 501 7.69 26.26 -16.37
C ARG A 501 8.49 26.64 -17.61
N GLN A 502 9.34 25.75 -18.11
CA GLN A 502 10.13 25.97 -19.32
C GLN A 502 9.28 25.86 -20.59
N GLU A 503 8.30 24.95 -20.62
CA GLU A 503 7.42 24.71 -21.74
C GLU A 503 5.95 24.69 -21.29
N PRO A 504 5.29 25.87 -21.19
CA PRO A 504 3.91 25.98 -20.69
C PRO A 504 2.83 25.27 -21.53
N GLN A 505 3.20 24.73 -22.70
CA GLN A 505 2.32 23.93 -23.55
C GLN A 505 2.24 22.47 -23.10
N ILE A 506 3.12 22.03 -22.20
CA ILE A 506 3.07 20.68 -21.61
C ILE A 506 1.77 20.54 -20.82
N GLN A 507 0.97 19.55 -21.21
CA GLN A 507 -0.26 19.17 -20.53
C GLN A 507 -0.19 17.69 -20.19
N ILE A 508 -0.20 17.39 -18.90
CA ILE A 508 -0.09 16.03 -18.39
C ILE A 508 -1.47 15.56 -17.96
N ASN A 509 -1.99 14.46 -18.53
CA ASN A 509 -3.27 13.91 -18.08
C ASN A 509 -3.09 13.02 -16.86
N VAL A 510 -1.97 12.30 -16.77
CA VAL A 510 -1.67 11.44 -15.62
C VAL A 510 -0.19 11.51 -15.27
N ILE A 511 0.11 11.58 -13.97
CA ILE A 511 1.46 11.33 -13.44
C ILE A 511 1.48 9.93 -12.84
N ASP A 512 1.97 8.96 -13.59
CA ASP A 512 2.04 7.55 -13.18
C ASP A 512 3.38 7.25 -12.50
N THR A 513 3.38 7.06 -11.17
CA THR A 513 4.60 7.00 -10.36
C THR A 513 4.56 5.89 -9.30
N ASP A 514 5.71 5.60 -8.71
CA ASP A 514 5.89 4.68 -7.58
C ASP A 514 5.88 5.43 -6.23
N PHE A 515 5.62 4.69 -5.14
CA PHE A 515 5.71 5.11 -3.74
C PHE A 515 5.10 6.49 -3.44
N LEU A 516 3.76 6.55 -3.48
CA LEU A 516 2.95 7.77 -3.40
C LEU A 516 3.32 8.74 -2.26
N SER A 517 3.71 8.23 -1.08
CA SER A 517 4.10 9.06 0.07
C SER A 517 5.42 9.83 -0.15
N ILE A 518 6.25 9.39 -1.11
CA ILE A 518 7.53 9.99 -1.46
C ILE A 518 7.38 10.85 -2.71
N SER A 519 6.77 10.31 -3.76
CA SER A 519 6.59 10.99 -5.05
C SER A 519 5.50 12.06 -5.04
N ARG A 520 4.55 11.98 -4.10
CA ARG A 520 3.47 12.94 -3.84
C ARG A 520 2.70 13.38 -5.12
N PRO A 521 2.25 12.44 -5.98
CA PRO A 521 1.63 12.78 -7.26
C PRO A 521 0.38 13.65 -7.09
N TYR A 522 -0.40 13.46 -6.01
CA TYR A 522 -1.55 14.30 -5.71
C TYR A 522 -1.20 15.80 -5.65
N GLN A 523 -0.14 16.15 -4.91
CA GLN A 523 0.31 17.54 -4.77
C GLN A 523 0.76 18.12 -6.11
N ILE A 524 1.52 17.34 -6.89
CA ILE A 524 1.98 17.75 -8.23
C ILE A 524 0.77 18.02 -9.14
N CYS A 525 -0.23 17.13 -9.13
CA CYS A 525 -1.44 17.27 -9.94
C CYS A 525 -2.25 18.52 -9.56
N MET A 526 -2.48 18.75 -8.26
CA MET A 526 -3.20 19.95 -7.79
C MET A 526 -2.48 21.23 -8.23
N GLN A 527 -1.16 21.28 -8.08
CA GLN A 527 -0.38 22.46 -8.46
C GLN A 527 -0.39 22.68 -9.98
N LEU A 528 -0.31 21.61 -10.79
CA LEU A 528 -0.45 21.72 -12.26
C LEU A 528 -1.82 22.27 -12.67
N MET A 529 -2.86 21.98 -11.89
CA MET A 529 -4.21 22.52 -12.09
C MET A 529 -4.42 23.91 -11.49
N GLY A 530 -3.38 24.51 -10.87
CA GLY A 530 -3.44 25.84 -10.25
C GLY A 530 -4.13 25.86 -8.88
N ILE A 531 -4.25 24.72 -8.22
CA ILE A 531 -4.89 24.57 -6.91
C ILE A 531 -3.81 24.58 -5.83
N SER A 532 -3.93 25.50 -4.88
CA SER A 532 -3.00 25.60 -3.76
C SER A 532 -3.26 24.47 -2.78
N VAL A 533 -2.22 23.66 -2.50
CA VAL A 533 -2.24 22.64 -1.44
C VAL A 533 -1.30 23.12 -0.34
N ASP A 534 -1.76 23.14 0.91
CA ASP A 534 -0.89 23.47 2.02
C ASP A 534 0.18 22.36 2.18
N PRO A 535 1.49 22.67 2.09
CA PRO A 535 2.55 21.67 2.16
C PRO A 535 2.62 20.93 3.51
N THR A 536 1.95 21.43 4.56
CA THR A 536 1.97 20.84 5.90
C THR A 536 0.99 19.66 6.05
N GLU A 537 -0.12 19.63 5.30
CA GLU A 537 -1.19 18.63 5.49
C GLU A 537 -0.84 17.23 4.96
N GLY A 538 0.17 17.10 4.10
CA GLY A 538 0.71 15.81 3.65
C GLY A 538 1.92 15.31 4.44
N SER A 539 2.47 16.12 5.36
CA SER A 539 3.73 15.82 6.06
C SER A 539 3.54 15.01 7.35
N ASP A 540 2.35 15.09 7.96
CA ASP A 540 2.07 14.44 9.25
C ASP A 540 1.98 12.91 9.13
N ALA A 541 1.58 12.40 7.96
CA ALA A 541 1.66 10.96 7.69
C ALA A 541 3.12 10.47 7.68
N VAL A 542 4.04 11.23 7.06
CA VAL A 542 5.46 10.85 6.97
C VAL A 542 6.15 10.92 8.34
N GLY A 543 5.83 11.91 9.16
CA GLY A 543 6.31 12.01 10.54
C GLY A 543 5.86 10.83 11.42
N VAL A 544 4.61 10.40 11.28
CA VAL A 544 4.07 9.23 12.00
C VAL A 544 4.69 7.93 11.50
N TRP A 545 4.93 7.77 10.19
CA TRP A 545 5.55 6.57 9.62
C TRP A 545 7.04 6.45 9.93
N LEU A 546 7.82 7.54 9.87
CA LEU A 546 9.23 7.54 10.30
C LEU A 546 9.35 7.24 11.79
N THR A 547 8.45 7.78 12.61
CA THR A 547 8.40 7.47 14.04
C THR A 547 8.09 5.98 14.28
N ARG A 548 7.14 5.40 13.53
CA ARG A 548 6.82 3.95 13.60
C ARG A 548 7.98 3.06 13.11
N LEU A 549 8.71 3.46 12.07
CA LEU A 549 9.88 2.73 11.56
C LEU A 549 11.07 2.80 12.51
N VAL A 550 11.29 3.95 13.15
CA VAL A 550 12.31 4.13 14.20
C VAL A 550 11.94 3.32 15.44
N ILE A 551 10.67 3.31 15.86
CA ILE A 551 10.19 2.48 16.97
C ILE A 551 10.35 0.99 16.64
N ALA A 552 9.97 0.54 15.44
CA ALA A 552 10.13 -0.86 15.04
C ALA A 552 11.61 -1.30 14.97
N ALA A 553 12.50 -0.43 14.47
CA ALA A 553 13.94 -0.68 14.46
C ALA A 553 14.52 -0.71 15.89
N PHE A 554 14.04 0.18 16.77
CA PHE A 554 14.46 0.23 18.17
C PHE A 554 13.99 -1.01 18.95
N CYS A 555 12.74 -1.47 18.73
CA CYS A 555 12.21 -2.70 19.30
C CYS A 555 12.97 -3.94 18.79
N ALA A 556 13.39 -3.97 17.52
CA ALA A 556 14.20 -5.07 16.99
C ALA A 556 15.61 -5.11 17.62
N VAL A 557 16.25 -3.96 17.81
CA VAL A 557 17.56 -3.85 18.49
C VAL A 557 17.45 -4.25 19.97
N LEU A 558 16.40 -3.82 20.66
CA LEU A 558 16.12 -4.22 22.05
C LEU A 558 15.83 -5.71 22.17
N SER A 559 15.14 -6.31 21.20
CA SER A 559 14.87 -7.75 21.17
C SER A 559 16.15 -8.56 21.01
N VAL A 560 17.08 -8.12 20.16
CA VAL A 560 18.40 -8.76 19.98
C VAL A 560 19.28 -8.57 21.22
N TRP A 561 19.22 -7.41 21.87
CA TRP A 561 19.96 -7.13 23.10
C TRP A 561 19.44 -7.91 24.31
N ALA A 562 18.12 -8.06 24.43
CA ALA A 562 17.47 -8.88 25.45
C ALA A 562 17.76 -10.38 25.27
N TYR A 563 17.77 -10.87 24.03
CA TYR A 563 18.11 -12.26 23.73
C TYR A 563 19.59 -12.57 24.02
N GLY A 564 20.50 -11.62 23.80
CA GLY A 564 21.92 -11.75 24.11
C GLY A 564 22.24 -11.84 25.61
N ARG A 565 21.39 -11.32 26.50
CA ARG A 565 21.57 -11.43 27.96
C ARG A 565 20.99 -12.70 28.57
N CYS A 566 20.06 -13.37 27.89
CA CYS A 566 19.49 -14.63 28.37
C CYS A 566 20.38 -15.87 28.13
N GLN A 567 21.57 -15.71 27.53
CA GLN A 567 22.51 -16.80 27.27
C GLN A 567 23.87 -16.72 27.99
N SER A 568 23.96 -16.07 29.16
CA SER A 568 25.14 -16.23 30.03
C SER A 568 24.83 -17.09 31.26
N PRO A 569 25.28 -18.36 31.31
CA PRO A 569 25.22 -19.16 32.53
C PRO A 569 26.52 -18.97 33.32
N THR A 570 26.50 -18.16 34.38
CA THR A 570 27.51 -18.26 35.44
C THR A 570 26.81 -18.39 36.77
N GLY A 571 26.81 -19.62 37.28
CA GLY A 571 26.33 -19.96 38.61
C GLY A 571 27.13 -19.25 39.70
N TYR A 572 26.41 -18.85 40.74
CA TYR A 572 26.98 -18.54 42.04
C TYR A 572 26.15 -19.29 43.09
N GLN A 573 26.62 -20.46 43.49
CA GLN A 573 26.15 -21.12 44.71
C GLN A 573 26.69 -20.34 45.91
N ARG A 574 25.80 -19.86 46.78
CA ARG A 574 26.14 -19.49 48.16
C ARG A 574 25.69 -20.61 49.09
N HIS A 575 26.67 -21.32 49.65
CA HIS A 575 26.47 -22.13 50.84
C HIS A 575 26.29 -21.19 52.05
N THR A 576 25.24 -21.42 52.81
CA THR A 576 25.10 -20.95 54.19
C THR A 576 25.75 -21.95 55.14
N SER A 577 26.68 -21.45 55.94
CA SER A 577 26.93 -21.85 57.33
C SER A 577 26.90 -20.60 58.17
#